data_AF-A0AAV3XJB7-F1
#
_entry.id   AF-A0AAV3XJB7-F1
#
_cell.length_a   1.000
_cell.length_b   1.000
_cell.length_c   1.000
_cell.angle_alpha   90.00
_cell.angle_beta   90.00
_cell.angle_gamma   90.00
#
_symmetry.space_group_name_H-M   'P 1'
#
loop_
_entity.id
_entity.type
_entity.pdbx_description
1 polymer ?
#
loop_
_entity_poly.entity_id
_entity_poly.type
_entity_poly.pdbx_seq_one_letter_code
_entity_poly.pdbx_strand_id
1 'polypeptide(L)'
;MEMSKQQDIREEIAALLKSLQERESIGAEKESYGEEYIAKLKTACSNFLKQESFQVGQLVKWKENLKNRKIPYKNQPAIVVAVLDDPIISNEQESGSPYFRESLDIVLGVLVDDNTFLTFYYDSRRFETY
;
A
#
# COMPACT_ATOMS: atom_id res chain seq x y z
N MET A 1 14.97 45.26 -4.02
CA MET A 1 15.20 43.92 -4.60
C MET A 1 15.50 42.88 -3.51
N GLU A 2 16.29 43.21 -2.47
CA GLU A 2 16.57 42.34 -1.31
C GLU A 2 15.33 41.97 -0.47
N MET A 3 14.43 42.93 -0.25
CA MET A 3 13.18 42.70 0.52
C MET A 3 12.26 41.64 -0.10
N SER A 4 12.30 41.46 -1.43
CA SER A 4 11.50 40.44 -2.13
C SER A 4 12.01 39.03 -1.85
N LYS A 5 13.34 38.84 -1.91
CA LYS A 5 13.96 37.54 -1.62
C LYS A 5 13.76 37.12 -0.17
N GLN A 6 13.76 38.08 0.76
CA GLN A 6 13.53 37.80 2.17
C GLN A 6 12.07 37.42 2.46
N GLN A 7 11.13 37.91 1.65
CA GLN A 7 9.72 37.53 1.71
C GLN A 7 9.49 36.12 1.11
N ASP A 8 10.10 35.82 -0.04
CA ASP A 8 10.00 34.51 -0.69
C ASP A 8 10.54 33.39 0.21
N ILE A 9 11.69 33.61 0.86
CA ILE A 9 12.29 32.65 1.81
C ILE A 9 11.36 32.41 3.01
N ARG A 10 10.65 33.44 3.50
CA ARG A 10 9.71 33.29 4.62
C ARG A 10 8.50 32.44 4.22
N GLU A 11 8.00 32.61 3.00
CA GLU A 11 6.88 31.84 2.49
C GLU A 11 7.25 30.37 2.25
N GLU A 12 8.45 30.10 1.74
CA GLU A 12 8.98 28.74 1.59
C GLU A 12 9.18 28.04 2.96
N ILE A 13 9.73 28.76 3.95
CA ILE A 13 9.88 28.23 5.31
C ILE A 13 8.50 27.96 5.94
N ALA A 14 7.52 28.84 5.74
CA ALA A 14 6.16 28.64 6.26
C ALA A 14 5.47 27.42 5.62
N ALA A 15 5.64 27.22 4.31
CA ALA A 15 5.13 26.04 3.61
C ALA A 15 5.79 24.75 4.10
N LEU A 16 7.11 24.77 4.36
CA LEU A 16 7.85 23.63 4.90
C LEU A 16 7.39 23.30 6.33
N LEU A 17 7.24 24.30 7.21
CA LEU A 17 6.75 24.12 8.58
C LEU A 17 5.34 23.55 8.61
N LYS A 18 4.45 24.02 7.73
CA LYS A 18 3.10 23.47 7.59
C LYS A 18 3.12 22.01 7.15
N SER A 19 3.99 21.66 6.20
CA SER A 19 4.16 20.28 5.74
C SER A 19 4.74 19.36 6.82
N LEU A 20 5.55 19.89 7.76
CA LEU A 20 6.09 19.14 8.88
C LEU A 20 5.06 18.96 9.99
N GLN A 21 4.23 19.97 10.29
CA GLN A 21 3.08 19.84 11.21
C GLN A 21 2.04 18.85 10.68
N GLU A 22 1.77 18.85 9.38
CA GLU A 22 0.87 17.87 8.75
C GLU A 22 1.46 16.44 8.85
N ARG A 23 2.79 16.28 8.84
CA ARG A 23 3.46 14.99 9.09
C ARG A 23 3.41 14.56 10.56
N GLU A 24 3.47 15.49 11.51
CA GLU A 24 3.30 15.21 12.95
C GLU A 24 1.87 14.77 13.31
N SER A 25 0.87 15.05 12.45
CA SER A 25 -0.50 14.59 12.65
C SER A 25 -0.70 13.08 12.49
N ILE A 26 0.34 12.33 12.11
CA ILE A 26 0.37 10.86 12.20
C ILE A 26 0.51 10.50 13.70
N GLY A 27 -0.61 10.56 14.42
CA GLY A 27 -0.68 10.28 15.86
C GLY A 27 -1.73 11.07 16.62
N ALA A 28 -2.36 12.09 16.03
CA ALA A 28 -3.50 12.76 16.65
C ALA A 28 -4.77 11.90 16.50
N GLU A 29 -5.37 11.52 17.63
CA GLU A 29 -6.69 10.88 17.64
C GLU A 29 -7.70 11.80 16.94
N LYS A 30 -8.34 11.29 15.88
CA LYS A 30 -9.46 12.00 15.26
C LYS A 30 -10.71 11.79 16.12
N GLU A 31 -11.40 12.87 16.46
CA GLU A 31 -12.65 12.81 17.23
C GLU A 31 -13.76 12.02 16.50
N SER A 32 -13.78 12.03 15.16
CA SER A 32 -14.78 11.31 14.37
C SER A 32 -14.35 11.08 12.91
N TYR A 33 -14.98 10.09 12.26
CA TYR A 33 -14.85 9.77 10.83
C TYR A 33 -16.21 9.89 10.13
N GLY A 34 -16.24 10.56 8.98
CA GLY A 34 -17.48 10.79 8.22
C GLY A 34 -17.96 9.59 7.38
N GLU A 35 -19.16 9.72 6.80
CA GLU A 35 -19.82 8.66 6.03
C GLU A 35 -19.00 8.14 4.85
N GLU A 36 -18.27 9.03 4.16
CA GLU A 36 -17.41 8.65 3.03
C GLU A 36 -16.28 7.69 3.46
N TYR A 37 -15.67 7.94 4.63
CA TYR A 37 -14.65 7.05 5.19
C TYR A 37 -15.24 5.69 5.55
N ILE A 38 -16.42 5.69 6.19
CA ILE A 38 -17.15 4.47 6.54
C ILE A 38 -17.47 3.65 5.29
N ALA A 39 -17.91 4.31 4.21
CA ALA A 39 -18.18 3.64 2.94
C ALA A 39 -16.91 3.02 2.34
N LYS A 40 -15.78 3.76 2.32
CA LYS A 40 -14.48 3.24 1.85
C LYS A 40 -14.03 2.03 2.67
N LEU A 41 -14.19 2.08 4.00
CA LEU A 41 -13.83 0.98 4.89
C LEU A 41 -14.66 -0.28 4.60
N LYS A 42 -15.97 -0.14 4.40
CA LYS A 42 -16.87 -1.25 4.02
C LYS A 42 -16.46 -1.86 2.68
N THR A 43 -16.17 -1.02 1.68
CA THR A 43 -15.70 -1.48 0.37
C THR A 43 -14.37 -2.22 0.45
N ALA A 44 -13.40 -1.68 1.18
CA ALA A 44 -12.10 -2.32 1.37
C ALA A 44 -12.24 -3.69 2.06
N CYS A 45 -13.07 -3.79 3.10
CA CYS A 45 -13.36 -5.04 3.79
C CYS A 45 -13.99 -6.07 2.84
N SER A 46 -15.01 -5.67 2.08
CA SER A 46 -15.65 -6.54 1.08
C SER A 46 -14.64 -7.06 0.04
N ASN A 47 -13.79 -6.17 -0.49
CA ASN A 47 -12.76 -6.52 -1.45
C ASN A 47 -11.73 -7.50 -0.89
N PHE A 48 -11.36 -7.34 0.38
CA PHE A 48 -10.38 -8.21 1.05
C PHE A 48 -10.95 -9.60 1.34
N LEU A 49 -12.23 -9.69 1.72
CA LEU A 49 -12.88 -10.97 1.98
C LEU A 49 -13.20 -11.75 0.69
N LYS A 50 -13.35 -11.06 -0.44
CA LYS A 50 -13.53 -11.69 -1.75
C LYS A 50 -12.24 -12.41 -2.17
N GLN A 51 -12.21 -13.73 -2.10
CA GLN A 51 -11.11 -14.53 -2.64
C GLN A 51 -11.27 -14.73 -4.15
N GLU A 52 -10.14 -14.69 -4.85
CA GLU A 52 -10.04 -15.02 -6.28
C GLU A 52 -9.02 -16.15 -6.43
N SER A 53 -9.24 -17.03 -7.41
CA SER A 53 -8.28 -18.07 -7.75
C SER A 53 -7.35 -17.55 -8.83
N PHE A 54 -6.05 -17.74 -8.62
CA PHE A 54 -5.01 -17.29 -9.54
C PHE A 54 -4.31 -18.46 -10.22
N GLN A 55 -3.77 -18.20 -11.41
CA GLN A 55 -2.98 -19.17 -12.17
C GLN A 55 -1.63 -18.56 -12.56
N VAL A 56 -0.60 -19.40 -12.61
CA VAL A 56 0.74 -18.98 -13.06
C VAL A 56 0.66 -18.35 -14.45
N GLY A 57 1.31 -17.20 -14.62
CA GLY A 57 1.29 -16.40 -15.85
C GLY A 57 0.16 -15.36 -15.92
N GLN A 58 -0.80 -15.37 -15.00
CA GLN A 58 -1.88 -14.39 -14.95
C GLN A 58 -1.35 -13.00 -14.54
N LEU A 59 -1.85 -11.95 -15.18
CA LEU A 59 -1.60 -10.57 -14.76
C LEU A 59 -2.58 -10.16 -13.66
N VAL A 60 -2.03 -9.54 -12.62
CA VAL A 60 -2.79 -9.08 -11.45
C VAL A 60 -2.41 -7.66 -11.07
N LYS A 61 -3.30 -7.02 -10.31
CA LYS A 61 -3.08 -5.71 -9.67
C LYS A 61 -3.64 -5.70 -8.26
N TRP A 62 -3.27 -4.68 -7.49
CA TRP A 62 -3.90 -4.42 -6.20
C TRP A 62 -5.39 -4.14 -6.39
N LYS A 63 -6.21 -4.76 -5.55
CA LYS A 63 -7.58 -4.29 -5.34
C LYS A 63 -7.58 -2.89 -4.73
N GLU A 64 -8.61 -2.13 -5.05
CA GLU A 64 -8.77 -0.77 -4.54
C GLU A 64 -8.72 -0.74 -3.01
N ASN A 65 -7.91 0.18 -2.47
CA ASN A 65 -7.61 0.37 -1.04
C ASN A 65 -6.86 -0.77 -0.32
N LEU A 66 -6.32 -1.79 -1.02
CA LEU A 66 -5.68 -2.95 -0.36
C LEU A 66 -4.16 -3.06 -0.49
N LYS A 67 -3.50 -2.09 -1.16
CA LYS A 67 -2.03 -2.04 -1.28
C LYS A 67 -1.37 -1.86 0.09
N ASN A 68 -0.52 -2.80 0.47
CA ASN A 68 0.24 -2.76 1.72
C ASN A 68 1.75 -3.00 1.56
N ARG A 69 2.27 -3.02 0.33
CA ARG A 69 3.71 -3.14 0.05
C ARG A 69 4.20 -1.99 -0.82
N LYS A 70 5.52 -1.80 -0.90
CA LYS A 70 6.15 -0.77 -1.74
C LYS A 70 5.84 -1.02 -3.23
N ILE A 71 6.10 -2.25 -3.66
CA ILE A 71 5.89 -2.74 -5.03
C ILE A 71 4.93 -3.95 -5.03
N PRO A 72 4.21 -4.21 -6.14
CA PRO A 72 4.12 -3.35 -7.32
C PRO A 72 3.49 -1.99 -6.99
N TYR A 73 3.76 -0.96 -7.79
CA TYR A 73 3.06 0.33 -7.65
C TYR A 73 1.56 0.17 -7.87
N LYS A 74 0.73 1.13 -7.44
CA LYS A 74 -0.75 0.98 -7.38
C LYS A 74 -1.35 0.42 -8.68
N ASN A 75 -0.88 0.90 -9.83
CA ASN A 75 -1.38 0.50 -11.15
C ASN A 75 -0.35 -0.29 -11.97
N GLN A 76 0.76 -0.71 -11.35
CA GLN A 76 1.78 -1.51 -12.02
C GLN A 76 1.31 -2.97 -12.04
N PRO A 77 1.21 -3.61 -13.22
CA PRO A 77 0.89 -5.02 -13.30
C PRO A 77 1.99 -5.87 -12.67
N ALA A 78 1.57 -6.96 -12.02
CA ALA A 78 2.46 -8.04 -11.62
C ALA A 78 1.99 -9.34 -12.28
N ILE A 79 2.89 -10.30 -12.44
CA ILE A 79 2.58 -11.61 -13.00
C ILE A 79 2.64 -12.69 -11.91
N VAL A 80 1.68 -13.60 -11.90
CA VAL A 80 1.67 -14.72 -10.95
C VAL A 80 2.80 -15.70 -11.31
N VAL A 81 3.71 -15.91 -10.37
CA VAL A 81 4.84 -16.84 -10.51
C VAL A 81 4.55 -18.17 -9.81
N ALA A 82 3.87 -18.12 -8.67
CA ALA A 82 3.39 -19.32 -7.97
C ALA A 82 2.17 -18.99 -7.10
N VAL A 83 1.33 -20.00 -6.88
CA VAL A 83 0.29 -20.03 -5.84
C VAL A 83 0.66 -21.18 -4.91
N LEU A 84 0.70 -20.91 -3.61
CA LEU A 84 1.15 -21.86 -2.59
C LEU A 84 -0.07 -22.56 -1.98
N ASP A 85 -0.06 -23.89 -1.95
CA ASP A 85 -1.09 -24.66 -1.25
C ASP A 85 -1.00 -24.44 0.27
N ASP A 86 0.22 -24.35 0.79
CA ASP A 86 0.52 -24.05 2.18
C ASP A 86 1.07 -22.62 2.33
N PRO A 87 0.30 -21.67 2.90
CA PRO A 87 0.74 -20.29 3.03
C PRO A 87 1.88 -20.13 4.04
N ILE A 88 2.81 -19.22 3.74
CA ILE A 88 3.85 -18.79 4.67
C ILE A 88 3.26 -17.73 5.60
N ILE A 89 3.29 -18.00 6.90
CA ILE A 89 2.87 -17.02 7.90
C ILE A 89 4.06 -16.12 8.24
N SER A 90 3.86 -14.80 8.15
CA SER A 90 4.84 -13.80 8.53
C SER A 90 5.37 -14.01 9.96
N ASN A 91 6.68 -13.84 10.13
CA ASN A 91 7.38 -13.96 11.42
C ASN A 91 7.42 -12.64 12.21
N GLU A 92 6.72 -11.62 11.75
CA GLU A 92 6.49 -10.38 12.49
C GLU A 92 5.91 -10.68 13.86
N GLN A 93 6.47 -10.08 14.91
CA GLN A 93 6.12 -10.35 16.30
C GLN A 93 5.26 -9.24 16.90
N GLU A 94 5.28 -8.04 16.32
CA GLU A 94 4.52 -6.91 16.85
C GLU A 94 3.06 -6.97 16.40
N SER A 95 2.15 -7.19 17.34
CA SER A 95 0.71 -7.33 17.06
C SER A 95 0.06 -6.08 16.43
N GLY A 96 0.63 -4.90 16.67
CA GLY A 96 0.22 -3.66 16.01
C GLY A 96 0.69 -3.51 14.57
N SER A 97 1.58 -4.40 14.09
CA SER A 97 2.06 -4.39 12.71
C SER A 97 1.00 -4.96 11.77
N PRO A 98 0.75 -4.33 10.60
CA PRO A 98 -0.17 -4.88 9.60
C PRO A 98 0.35 -6.18 8.96
N TYR A 99 1.60 -6.57 9.25
CA TYR A 99 2.23 -7.79 8.77
C TYR A 99 2.24 -8.90 9.82
N PHE A 100 1.72 -8.65 11.03
CA PHE A 100 1.61 -9.66 12.07
C PHE A 100 0.73 -10.82 11.59
N ARG A 101 1.30 -12.03 11.56
CA ARG A 101 0.63 -13.25 11.09
C ARG A 101 -0.03 -13.12 9.71
N GLU A 102 0.49 -12.25 8.84
CA GLU A 102 0.02 -12.17 7.46
C GLU A 102 0.24 -13.51 6.76
N SER A 103 -0.77 -13.97 6.02
CA SER A 103 -0.75 -15.23 5.28
C SER A 103 -0.29 -14.96 3.85
N LEU A 104 0.92 -15.40 3.52
CA LEU A 104 1.52 -15.20 2.21
C LEU A 104 1.38 -16.48 1.38
N ASP A 105 0.48 -16.46 0.40
CA ASP A 105 0.04 -17.62 -0.39
C ASP A 105 0.26 -17.44 -1.91
N ILE A 106 0.75 -16.27 -2.35
CA ILE A 106 1.03 -16.00 -3.75
C ILE A 106 2.41 -15.37 -3.94
N VAL A 107 3.13 -15.81 -4.98
CA VAL A 107 4.39 -15.21 -5.41
C VAL A 107 4.15 -14.46 -6.69
N LEU A 108 4.47 -13.17 -6.69
CA LEU A 108 4.31 -12.30 -7.87
C LEU A 108 5.66 -11.80 -8.36
N GLY A 109 5.81 -11.80 -9.68
CA GLY A 109 6.92 -11.21 -10.40
C GLY A 109 6.60 -9.79 -10.86
N VAL A 110 7.56 -8.88 -10.69
CA VAL A 110 7.45 -7.47 -11.08
C VAL A 110 8.76 -7.02 -11.71
N LEU A 111 8.67 -6.24 -12.79
CA LEU A 111 9.83 -5.51 -13.32
C LEU A 111 10.05 -4.26 -12.47
N VAL A 112 11.24 -4.14 -11.88
CA VAL A 112 11.67 -2.94 -11.16
C VAL A 112 12.63 -2.12 -12.03
N ASP A 113 13.23 -1.08 -11.44
CA ASP A 113 14.23 -0.24 -12.10
C ASP A 113 15.30 -1.11 -12.81
N ASP A 114 15.74 -0.65 -13.98
CA ASP A 114 16.62 -1.37 -14.91
C ASP A 114 16.03 -2.67 -15.51
N ASN A 115 14.70 -2.81 -15.55
CA ASN A 115 13.98 -3.97 -16.08
C ASN A 115 14.40 -5.29 -15.41
N THR A 116 14.80 -5.23 -14.15
CA THR A 116 15.14 -6.43 -13.39
C THR A 116 13.86 -7.13 -12.95
N PHE A 117 13.72 -8.42 -13.25
CA PHE A 117 12.58 -9.23 -12.81
C PHE A 117 12.81 -9.74 -11.39
N LEU A 118 12.04 -9.23 -10.43
CA LEU A 118 12.11 -9.62 -9.02
C LEU A 118 10.80 -10.27 -8.59
N THR A 119 10.90 -11.24 -7.67
CA THR A 119 9.77 -11.99 -7.12
C THR A 119 9.57 -11.69 -5.65
N PHE A 120 8.31 -11.54 -5.23
CA PHE A 120 7.96 -11.28 -3.84
C PHE A 120 6.73 -12.08 -3.43
N TYR A 121 6.63 -12.36 -2.12
CA TYR A 121 5.52 -13.06 -1.51
C TYR A 121 4.46 -12.07 -1.04
N TYR A 122 3.19 -12.40 -1.26
CA TYR A 122 2.05 -11.59 -0.90
C TYR A 122 0.87 -12.42 -0.40
N ASP A 123 -0.12 -11.73 0.16
CA ASP A 123 -1.45 -12.23 0.45
C ASP A 123 -2.36 -12.03 -0.78
N SER A 124 -2.81 -13.15 -1.38
CA SER A 124 -3.61 -13.20 -2.60
C SER A 124 -4.92 -12.43 -2.49
N ARG A 125 -5.49 -12.32 -1.27
CA ARG A 125 -6.74 -11.60 -1.01
C ARG A 125 -6.68 -10.13 -1.41
N ARG A 126 -5.47 -9.56 -1.48
CA ARG A 126 -5.21 -8.16 -1.82
C ARG A 126 -5.16 -7.89 -3.32
N PHE A 127 -5.16 -8.93 -4.15
CA PHE A 127 -5.04 -8.82 -5.60
C PHE A 127 -6.32 -9.19 -6.32
N GLU A 128 -6.47 -8.64 -7.53
CA GLU A 128 -7.48 -8.99 -8.51
C GLU A 128 -6.84 -9.09 -9.89
N THR A 129 -7.56 -9.66 -10.84
CA THR A 129 -7.13 -9.69 -12.25
C THR A 129 -6.90 -8.28 -12.79
N TYR A 130 -5.79 -8.08 -13.53
CA TYR A 130 -5.40 -6.77 -14.08
C TYR A 130 -6.43 -6.19 -15.06
#